data_AF-A0A5E4HJ98-F1
#
_entry.id   AF-A0A5E4HJ98-F1
#
_cell.length_a   1.000
_cell.length_b   1.000
_cell.length_c   1.000
_cell.angle_alpha   90.00
_cell.angle_beta   90.00
_cell.angle_gamma   90.00
#
_symmetry.space_group_name_H-M   'P 1'
#
loop_
_entity.id
_entity.type
_entity.pdbx_description
1 polymer ?
#
loop_
_entity_poly.entity_id
_entity_poly.type
_entity_poly.pdbx_seq_one_letter_code
_entity_poly.pdbx_strand_id
1 'polypeptide(L)'
;MYRQWGKYELALEYFQKALEIDEKLKDIRRKATRLNNIGIVYQNWDKPGKALEYFQKSLKLFEELNDAENIAGIMKNIKNLT
;
A
#
# COMPACT_ATOMS: atom_id res chain seq x y z
N MET A 1 10.56 -10.81 18.18
CA MET A 1 9.99 -11.24 16.89
C MET A 1 8.45 -11.21 16.91
N TYR A 2 7.78 -11.96 17.78
CA TYR A 2 6.29 -12.01 17.87
C TYR A 2 5.57 -10.67 18.00
N ARG A 3 6.07 -9.73 18.82
CA ARG A 3 5.45 -8.40 19.00
C ARG A 3 5.38 -7.58 17.71
N GLN A 4 6.40 -7.65 16.85
CA GLN A 4 6.41 -6.91 15.58
C GLN A 4 5.45 -7.54 14.57
N TRP A 5 5.36 -8.86 14.54
CA TRP A 5 4.39 -9.57 13.69
C TRP A 5 2.95 -9.19 14.02
N GLY A 6 2.59 -9.18 15.31
CA GLY A 6 1.25 -8.74 15.73
C GLY A 6 0.94 -7.29 15.35
N LYS A 7 1.94 -6.40 15.32
CA LYS A 7 1.75 -5.02 14.83
C LYS A 7 1.51 -4.97 13.33
N TYR A 8 2.21 -5.79 12.55
CA TYR A 8 2.02 -5.84 11.10
C TYR A 8 0.66 -6.43 10.73
N GLU A 9 0.23 -7.51 11.39
CA GLU A 9 -1.11 -8.09 11.20
C GLU A 9 -2.21 -7.08 11.52
N LEU A 10 -2.09 -6.40 12.65
CA LEU A 10 -3.04 -5.37 13.05
C LEU A 10 -3.05 -4.18 12.06
N ALA A 11 -1.89 -3.74 11.59
CA ALA A 11 -1.80 -2.69 10.58
C ALA A 11 -2.48 -3.11 9.26
N LEU A 12 -2.27 -4.35 8.81
CA LEU A 12 -2.92 -4.89 7.62
C LEU A 12 -4.44 -4.94 7.81
N GLU A 13 -4.93 -5.38 8.97
CA GLU A 13 -6.36 -5.42 9.28
C GLU A 13 -6.99 -4.02 9.19
N TYR A 14 -6.36 -3.02 9.80
CA TYR A 14 -6.84 -1.64 9.75
C TYR A 14 -6.87 -1.09 8.32
N PHE A 15 -5.81 -1.32 7.52
CA PHE A 15 -5.79 -0.85 6.14
C PHE A 15 -6.77 -1.59 5.24
N GLN A 16 -7.02 -2.89 5.46
CA GLN A 16 -8.04 -3.66 4.74
C GLN A 16 -9.45 -3.15 5.03
N LYS A 17 -9.79 -2.91 6.30
CA LYS A 17 -11.07 -2.29 6.67
C LYS A 17 -11.24 -0.90 6.04
N ALA A 18 -10.19 -0.08 6.04
CA ALA A 18 -10.21 1.21 5.39
C ALA A 18 -10.42 1.08 3.87
N LEU A 19 -9.77 0.10 3.23
CA LEU A 19 -9.91 -0.18 1.80
C LEU A 19 -11.36 -0.55 1.45
N GLU A 20 -12.03 -1.36 2.26
CA GLU A 20 -13.44 -1.71 2.07
C GLU A 20 -14.37 -0.50 2.18
N ILE A 21 -14.08 0.43 3.08
CA ILE A 21 -14.82 1.68 3.22
C ILE A 21 -14.60 2.56 2.00
N ASP A 22 -13.34 2.77 1.60
CA ASP A 22 -12.97 3.60 0.46
C ASP A 22 -13.57 3.02 -0.86
N GLU A 23 -13.67 1.69 -0.98
CA GLU A 23 -14.37 1.01 -2.10
C GLU A 23 -15.87 1.35 -2.13
N LYS A 24 -16.56 1.27 -0.98
CA LYS A 24 -17.99 1.60 -0.88
C LYS A 24 -18.26 3.06 -1.20
N LEU A 25 -17.32 3.94 -0.82
CA LEU A 25 -17.37 5.38 -1.11
C LEU A 25 -16.93 5.72 -2.53
N LYS A 26 -16.40 4.75 -3.29
CA LYS A 26 -15.78 4.94 -4.61
C LYS A 26 -14.66 5.99 -4.60
N ASP A 27 -13.94 6.12 -3.47
CA ASP A 27 -12.82 7.05 -3.32
C ASP A 27 -11.52 6.39 -3.82
N ILE A 28 -11.26 6.56 -5.12
CA ILE A 28 -10.10 5.97 -5.80
C ILE A 28 -8.78 6.46 -5.20
N ARG A 29 -8.69 7.74 -4.82
CA ARG A 29 -7.46 8.32 -4.26
C ARG A 29 -7.15 7.70 -2.91
N ARG A 30 -8.13 7.59 -2.01
CA ARG A 30 -7.91 6.93 -0.72
C ARG A 30 -7.57 5.46 -0.88
N LYS A 31 -8.27 4.75 -1.78
CA LYS A 31 -7.96 3.36 -2.12
C LYS A 31 -6.49 3.19 -2.52
N ALA A 32 -5.99 4.06 -3.40
CA ALA A 32 -4.58 4.07 -3.80
C ALA A 32 -3.66 4.27 -2.59
N THR A 33 -3.89 5.30 -1.76
CA THR A 33 -3.11 5.53 -0.55
C THR A 33 -3.09 4.32 0.40
N ARG A 34 -4.22 3.62 0.59
CA ARG A 34 -4.26 2.40 1.43
C ARG A 34 -3.41 1.27 0.86
N LEU A 35 -3.47 1.05 -0.46
CA LEU A 35 -2.66 0.04 -1.13
C LEU A 35 -1.16 0.33 -0.97
N ASN A 36 -0.73 1.59 -1.14
CA ASN A 36 0.66 1.97 -0.87
C ASN A 36 1.09 1.66 0.57
N ASN A 37 0.26 2.02 1.56
CA ASN A 37 0.56 1.76 2.97
C ASN A 37 0.65 0.26 3.28
N ILE A 38 -0.20 -0.56 2.68
CA ILE A 38 -0.10 -2.03 2.80
C ILE A 38 1.23 -2.52 2.22
N GLY A 39 1.67 -1.95 1.08
CA GLY A 39 2.97 -2.22 0.51
C GLY A 39 4.12 -1.94 1.49
N ILE A 40 4.09 -0.78 2.16
CA ILE A 40 5.07 -0.40 3.20
C ILE A 40 5.04 -1.38 4.38
N VAL A 41 3.87 -1.81 4.84
CA VAL A 41 3.75 -2.79 5.92
C VAL A 41 4.42 -4.12 5.52
N TYR A 42 4.18 -4.60 4.30
CA TYR A 42 4.84 -5.81 3.80
C TYR A 42 6.34 -5.67 3.61
N GLN A 43 6.82 -4.49 3.17
CA GLN A 43 8.25 -4.19 3.10
C GLN A 43 8.89 -4.27 4.48
N ASN A 44 8.30 -3.62 5.49
CA ASN A 44 8.80 -3.65 6.87
C ASN A 44 8.70 -5.03 7.53
N TRP A 45 7.82 -5.89 7.01
CA TRP A 45 7.68 -7.28 7.43
C TRP A 45 8.55 -8.25 6.62
N ASP A 46 9.49 -7.74 5.82
CA ASP A 46 10.42 -8.55 5.02
C ASP A 46 9.72 -9.49 4.03
N LYS A 47 8.63 -8.99 3.41
CA LYS A 47 7.83 -9.69 2.40
C LYS A 47 7.83 -8.90 1.09
N PRO A 48 8.98 -8.79 0.39
CA PRO A 48 9.15 -7.89 -0.76
C PRO A 48 8.22 -8.22 -1.93
N GLY A 49 7.93 -9.50 -2.19
CA GLY A 49 6.98 -9.90 -3.23
C GLY A 49 5.56 -9.36 -3.00
N LYS A 50 5.08 -9.40 -1.76
CA LYS A 50 3.79 -8.80 -1.39
C LYS A 50 3.87 -7.27 -1.42
N ALA A 51 4.96 -6.68 -0.95
CA ALA A 51 5.14 -5.23 -1.02
C ALA A 51 5.02 -4.71 -2.46
N LEU A 52 5.72 -5.37 -3.39
CA LEU A 52 5.69 -5.04 -4.81
C LEU A 52 4.28 -5.13 -5.40
N GLU A 53 3.54 -6.20 -5.11
CA GLU A 53 2.16 -6.38 -5.58
C GLU A 53 1.26 -5.19 -5.18
N TYR A 54 1.34 -4.76 -3.92
CA TYR A 54 0.52 -3.66 -3.41
C TYR A 54 0.98 -2.29 -3.91
N PHE A 55 2.29 -2.09 -4.08
CA PHE A 55 2.82 -0.87 -4.71
C PHE A 55 2.38 -0.76 -6.17
N GLN A 56 2.40 -1.84 -6.95
CA GLN A 56 1.91 -1.84 -8.34
C GLN A 56 0.42 -1.55 -8.44
N LYS A 57 -0.39 -2.14 -7.54
CA LYS A 57 -1.84 -1.83 -7.46
C LYS A 57 -2.07 -0.35 -7.14
N SER A 58 -1.30 0.22 -6.21
CA SER A 58 -1.40 1.63 -5.87
C SER A 58 -0.94 2.54 -7.02
N LEU A 59 0.15 2.18 -7.69
CA LEU A 59 0.70 2.93 -8.82
C LEU A 59 -0.33 3.10 -9.92
N LYS A 60 -0.97 1.99 -10.33
CA LYS A 60 -2.01 2.00 -11.36
C LYS A 60 -3.14 2.99 -11.06
N LEU A 61 -3.61 3.05 -9.80
CA LEU A 61 -4.68 3.98 -9.43
C LEU A 61 -4.21 5.44 -9.42
N PHE A 62 -2.97 5.72 -9.02
CA PHE A 62 -2.44 7.09 -9.08
C PHE A 62 -2.12 7.52 -10.52
N GLU A 63 -1.77 6.59 -11.41
CA GLU A 63 -1.69 6.83 -12.86
C GLU A 63 -3.06 7.21 -13.44
N GLU A 64 -4.14 6.50 -13.09
CA GLU A 64 -5.51 6.85 -13.47
C GLU A 64 -5.93 8.25 -12.99
N LEU A 65 -5.38 8.70 -11.84
CA LEU A 65 -5.63 10.02 -11.26
C LEU A 65 -4.68 11.12 -11.75
N ASN A 66 -3.67 10.78 -12.56
CA ASN A 66 -2.57 11.68 -12.96
C ASN A 66 -1.84 12.33 -11.76
N ASP A 67 -1.65 11.59 -10.67
CA ASP A 67 -1.05 12.07 -9.42
C ASP A 67 0.47 11.84 -9.40
N ALA A 68 1.21 12.74 -10.07
CA ALA A 68 2.66 12.61 -10.25
C ALA A 68 3.47 12.52 -8.95
N GLU A 69 3.01 13.19 -7.89
CA GLU A 69 3.68 13.18 -6.59
C GLU A 69 3.63 11.78 -5.96
N ASN A 70 2.44 11.17 -5.89
CA ASN A 70 2.29 9.84 -5.33
C ASN A 70 2.95 8.77 -6.21
N ILE A 71 2.91 8.92 -7.54
CA ILE A 71 3.64 8.06 -8.49
C ILE A 71 5.13 8.05 -8.16
N ALA A 72 5.75 9.22 -8.02
CA ALA A 72 7.19 9.31 -7.71
C ALA A 72 7.54 8.66 -6.36
N GLY A 73 6.70 8.85 -5.35
CA GLY A 73 6.86 8.19 -4.04
C GLY A 73 6.81 6.67 -4.13
N ILE A 74 5.86 6.12 -4.88
CA ILE A 74 5.71 4.66 -5.06
C ILE A 74 6.88 4.09 -5.86
N MET A 75 7.33 4.76 -6.93
CA MET A 75 8.49 4.31 -7.71
C MET A 75 9.76 4.25 -6.86
N LYS A 76 9.95 5.20 -5.94
CA LYS A 76 11.04 5.14 -4.97
C LYS A 76 10.93 3.92 -4.05
N ASN A 77 9.72 3.62 -3.55
CA ASN A 77 9.50 2.45 -2.71
C ASN A 77 9.78 1.14 -3.47
N ILE A 78 9.33 1.02 -4.72
CA ILE A 78 9.60 -0.14 -5.58
C ILE A 78 11.11 -0.30 -5.82
N LYS A 79 11.82 0.79 -6.13
CA LYS A 79 13.28 0.76 -6.33
C LYS A 79 14.04 0.31 -5.07
N ASN A 80 13.50 0.60 -3.88
CA ASN A 80 14.10 0.17 -2.61
C ASN A 80 13.81 -1.30 -2.26
N LEU A 81 13.01 -2.02 -3.05
CA LEU A 81 12.75 -3.46 -2.86
C LEU A 81 13.77 -4.35 -3.59
N THR A 82 14.57 -3.77 -4.49
CA THR A 82 15.60 -4.46 -5.30
C THR A 82 16.99 -4.09 -4.81
#